data_AF-A0A7C5B284-F1
#
_entry.id   AF-A0A7C5B284-F1
#
_cell.length_a   1.000
_cell.length_b   1.000
_cell.length_c   1.000
_cell.angle_alpha   90.00
_cell.angle_beta   90.00
_cell.angle_gamma   90.00
#
_symmetry.space_group_name_H-M   'P 1'
#
loop_
_entity.id
_entity.type
_entity.pdbx_description
1 polymer ?
#
loop_
_entity_poly.entity_id
_entity_poly.type
_entity_poly.pdbx_seq_one_letter_code
_entity_poly.pdbx_strand_id
1 'polypeptide(L)'
;MSKPLLVLAIVIGFPLSGLAQFVDRGQYVEVSKGVRLCSNATLDTANRMFDPEKRFWRVTSKARANGTQTVDAFVLESAYDRQSGETTIQERQYDDNYATLFKRAPEHKGMLLMVSPKDGQVEATVEICKNKK
;
A
#
# COMPACT_ATOMS: atom_id res chain seq x y z
N MET A 1 -9.57 -61.87 -5.28
CA MET A 1 -9.45 -60.85 -4.21
C MET A 1 -8.76 -59.64 -4.80
N SER A 2 -9.52 -58.61 -5.16
CA SER A 2 -9.00 -57.45 -5.90
C SER A 2 -9.33 -56.19 -5.09
N LYS A 3 -8.30 -55.57 -4.52
CA LYS A 3 -8.40 -54.35 -3.69
C LYS A 3 -8.61 -53.14 -4.61
N PRO A 4 -9.63 -52.30 -4.44
CA PRO A 4 -9.64 -50.99 -5.07
C PRO A 4 -8.75 -50.03 -4.26
N LEU A 5 -7.70 -49.53 -4.90
CA LEU A 5 -6.87 -48.43 -4.41
C LEU A 5 -7.71 -47.15 -4.41
N LEU A 6 -8.18 -46.74 -3.23
CA LEU A 6 -8.76 -45.42 -3.00
C LEU A 6 -7.65 -44.37 -3.08
N VAL A 7 -7.47 -43.78 -4.25
CA VAL A 7 -6.62 -42.60 -4.43
C VAL A 7 -7.40 -41.41 -3.91
N LEU A 8 -7.11 -41.03 -2.67
CA LEU A 8 -7.65 -39.85 -2.01
C LEU A 8 -7.09 -38.61 -2.74
N ALA A 9 -7.87 -38.02 -3.63
CA ALA A 9 -7.56 -36.72 -4.21
C ALA A 9 -7.68 -35.66 -3.10
N ILE A 10 -6.55 -35.34 -2.47
CA ILE A 10 -6.46 -34.23 -1.53
C ILE A 10 -6.61 -32.95 -2.34
N VAL A 11 -7.82 -32.42 -2.40
CA VAL A 11 -8.06 -31.02 -2.76
C VAL A 11 -7.40 -30.20 -1.66
N ILE A 12 -6.18 -29.72 -1.91
CA ILE A 12 -5.51 -28.76 -1.04
C ILE A 12 -6.31 -27.47 -1.13
N GLY A 13 -7.29 -27.34 -0.24
CA GLY A 13 -7.99 -26.11 0.03
C GLY A 13 -6.99 -25.10 0.60
N PHE A 14 -6.45 -24.25 -0.27
CA PHE A 14 -5.83 -23.01 0.16
C PHE A 14 -6.87 -22.23 0.98
N PRO A 15 -6.55 -21.77 2.20
CA PRO A 15 -7.48 -20.97 2.96
C PRO A 15 -7.70 -19.64 2.23
N LEU A 16 -8.90 -19.49 1.66
CA LEU A 16 -9.48 -18.23 1.20
C LEU A 16 -9.71 -17.31 2.40
N SER A 17 -8.67 -16.75 3.01
CA SER A 17 -8.79 -15.75 4.08
C SER A 17 -7.50 -14.96 4.25
N GLY A 18 -7.42 -13.84 3.54
CA GLY A 18 -6.31 -12.89 3.56
C GLY A 18 -5.77 -12.65 2.15
N LEU A 19 -6.48 -11.85 1.35
CA LEU A 19 -5.91 -11.35 0.09
C LEU A 19 -4.55 -10.73 0.43
N ALA A 20 -3.46 -11.31 -0.08
CA ALA A 20 -2.15 -10.70 0.03
C ALA A 20 -2.28 -9.29 -0.55
N GLN A 21 -2.20 -8.27 0.32
CA GLN A 21 -2.42 -6.87 -0.07
C GLN A 21 -1.30 -6.39 -1.00
N PHE A 22 -0.21 -7.16 -1.13
CA PHE A 22 0.77 -7.06 -2.21
C PHE A 22 1.35 -8.44 -2.58
N VAL A 23 1.95 -8.52 -3.77
CA VAL A 23 2.68 -9.69 -4.31
C VAL A 23 4.06 -9.25 -4.74
N ASP A 24 5.11 -9.96 -4.30
CA ASP A 24 6.46 -9.71 -4.80
C ASP A 24 6.68 -10.37 -6.16
N ARG A 25 7.09 -9.59 -7.16
CA ARG A 25 7.43 -10.03 -8.53
C ARG A 25 8.94 -10.10 -8.77
N GLY A 26 9.75 -9.98 -7.73
CA GLY A 26 11.21 -10.01 -7.77
C GLY A 26 11.81 -8.64 -8.07
N GLN A 27 11.49 -8.06 -9.23
CA GLN A 27 12.00 -6.73 -9.61
C GLN A 27 11.19 -5.57 -9.02
N TYR A 28 9.90 -5.82 -8.74
CA TYR A 28 8.96 -4.86 -8.16
C TYR A 28 7.95 -5.60 -7.30
N VAL A 29 7.22 -4.83 -6.50
CA VAL A 29 6.11 -5.31 -5.69
C VAL A 29 4.81 -4.83 -6.33
N GLU A 30 3.86 -5.73 -6.54
CA GLU A 30 2.52 -5.40 -7.00
C GLU A 30 1.60 -5.23 -5.79
N VAL A 31 1.17 -4.01 -5.51
CA VAL A 31 0.22 -3.71 -4.44
C VAL A 31 -1.20 -3.75 -4.98
N SER A 32 -2.14 -4.35 -4.25
CA SER A 32 -3.53 -4.44 -4.69
C SER A 32 -4.18 -3.06 -4.83
N LYS A 33 -4.96 -2.86 -5.91
CA LYS A 33 -5.76 -1.63 -6.10
C LYS A 33 -6.68 -1.41 -4.89
N GLY A 34 -6.75 -0.17 -4.43
CA GLY A 34 -7.57 0.27 -3.29
C GLY A 34 -6.87 0.17 -1.94
N VAL A 35 -5.70 -0.48 -1.87
CA VAL A 35 -4.89 -0.53 -0.64
C VAL A 35 -4.44 0.88 -0.25
N ARG A 36 -4.60 1.19 1.03
CA ARG A 36 -4.09 2.42 1.65
C ARG A 36 -2.69 2.16 2.22
N LEU A 37 -1.80 3.10 1.98
CA LEU A 37 -0.41 3.07 2.41
C LEU A 37 -0.18 4.24 3.35
N CYS A 38 0.54 3.95 4.43
CA CYS A 38 0.88 4.89 5.49
C CYS A 38 2.40 5.11 5.42
N SER A 39 2.83 6.37 5.52
CA SER A 39 4.26 6.67 5.70
C SER A 39 4.75 6.12 7.04
N ASN A 40 6.03 5.80 7.11
CA ASN A 40 6.71 5.72 8.39
C ASN A 40 7.50 7.02 8.61
N ALA A 41 6.91 7.93 9.39
CA ALA A 41 7.51 9.24 9.68
C ALA A 41 8.89 9.18 10.36
N THR A 42 9.22 8.05 10.99
CA THR A 42 10.55 7.83 11.60
C THR A 42 11.65 7.64 10.54
N LEU A 43 11.28 7.27 9.31
CA LEU A 43 12.21 6.89 8.23
C LEU A 43 12.19 7.86 7.03
N ASP A 44 11.11 8.63 6.84
CA ASP A 44 11.01 9.61 5.75
C ASP A 44 11.86 10.85 6.06
N THR A 45 13.15 10.78 5.67
CA THR A 45 14.11 11.91 5.67
C THR A 45 14.12 12.68 4.34
N ALA A 46 13.29 12.29 3.37
CA ALA A 46 13.20 12.91 2.06
C ALA A 46 12.42 14.25 2.13
N ASN A 47 13.18 15.33 2.30
CA ASN A 47 12.81 16.74 2.09
C ASN A 47 11.56 16.97 1.22
N ARG A 48 10.45 17.40 1.86
CA ARG A 48 9.46 18.37 1.32
C ARG A 48 8.42 18.71 2.41
N MET A 49 8.72 19.77 3.17
CA MET A 49 7.82 20.79 3.75
C MET A 49 6.54 20.40 4.53
N PHE A 50 6.21 19.12 4.71
CA PHE A 50 4.97 18.69 5.36
C PHE A 50 5.23 17.55 6.33
N ASP A 51 4.48 17.56 7.44
CA ASP A 51 4.49 16.54 8.48
C ASP A 51 4.31 15.14 7.87
N PRO A 52 5.38 14.34 7.76
CA PRO A 52 5.32 13.04 7.12
C PRO A 52 4.37 12.10 7.87
N GLU A 53 4.04 12.34 9.14
CA GLU A 53 3.07 11.56 9.93
C GLU A 53 1.64 11.62 9.38
N LYS A 54 1.33 12.59 8.51
CA LYS A 54 -0.03 12.82 8.02
C LYS A 54 -0.22 12.51 6.53
N ARG A 55 0.80 12.01 5.84
CA ARG A 55 0.72 11.69 4.41
C ARG A 55 0.37 10.21 4.20
N PHE A 56 -0.66 9.99 3.40
CA PHE A 56 -1.16 8.68 3.03
C PHE A 56 -1.23 8.55 1.51
N TRP A 57 -1.25 7.32 1.04
CA TRP A 57 -1.45 7.02 -0.37
C TRP A 57 -2.51 5.95 -0.58
N ARG A 58 -3.16 6.00 -1.73
CA ARG A 58 -4.11 4.97 -2.17
C ARG A 58 -3.70 4.47 -3.54
N VAL A 59 -3.56 3.16 -3.69
CA VAL A 59 -3.24 2.55 -4.98
C VAL A 59 -4.46 2.60 -5.89
N THR A 60 -4.36 3.25 -7.05
CA THR A 60 -5.49 3.46 -7.98
C THR A 60 -5.47 2.55 -9.19
N SER A 61 -4.33 1.91 -9.51
CA SER A 61 -4.21 0.96 -10.63
C SER A 61 -3.58 -0.38 -10.25
N LYS A 62 -3.79 -1.35 -11.13
CA LYS A 62 -2.93 -2.55 -11.22
C LYS A 62 -1.54 -2.17 -11.74
N ALA A 63 -0.57 -3.06 -11.56
CA ALA A 63 0.76 -2.91 -12.17
C ALA A 63 0.67 -2.87 -13.70
N ARG A 64 1.40 -1.92 -14.30
CA ARG A 64 1.63 -1.84 -15.74
C ARG A 64 2.72 -2.82 -16.16
N ALA A 65 2.94 -2.98 -17.46
CA ALA A 65 3.97 -3.88 -18.00
C ALA A 65 5.39 -3.58 -17.48
N ASN A 66 5.68 -2.32 -17.12
CA ASN A 66 6.96 -1.89 -16.54
C ASN A 66 6.99 -1.94 -15.00
N GLY A 67 5.99 -2.57 -14.36
CA GLY A 67 5.89 -2.69 -12.90
C GLY A 67 5.34 -1.46 -12.18
N THR A 68 5.22 -0.31 -12.85
CA THR A 68 4.69 0.91 -12.22
C THR A 68 3.20 0.81 -11.90
N GLN A 69 2.78 1.50 -10.84
CA GLN A 69 1.40 1.63 -10.40
C GLN A 69 1.06 3.09 -10.12
N THR A 70 -0.20 3.47 -10.31
CA THR A 70 -0.65 4.82 -9.94
C THR A 70 -1.15 4.86 -8.51
N VAL A 71 -0.88 5.99 -7.85
CA VAL A 71 -1.35 6.30 -6.51
C VAL A 71 -1.95 7.70 -6.47
N ASP A 72 -2.89 7.89 -5.54
CA ASP A 72 -3.32 9.21 -5.08
C ASP A 72 -2.74 9.47 -3.70
N ALA A 73 -2.11 10.62 -3.49
CA ALA A 73 -1.66 11.06 -2.18
C ALA A 73 -2.74 11.91 -1.51
N PHE A 74 -2.94 11.70 -0.21
CA PHE A 74 -3.91 12.45 0.59
C PHE A 74 -3.41 12.66 2.02
N VAL A 75 -3.98 13.64 2.71
CA VAL A 75 -3.73 13.93 4.13
C VAL A 75 -5.03 13.86 4.92
N LEU A 76 -4.92 13.56 6.21
CA LEU A 76 -6.05 13.58 7.13
C LEU A 76 -6.03 14.89 7.93
N GLU A 77 -7.05 15.72 7.74
CA GLU A 77 -7.19 17.00 8.43
C GLU A 77 -8.39 16.99 9.38
N SER A 78 -8.23 17.56 10.57
CA SER A 78 -9.34 17.81 11.49
C SER A 78 -10.06 19.09 11.08
N ALA A 79 -11.36 19.00 10.81
CA ALA A 79 -12.24 20.13 10.55
C ALA A 79 -13.21 20.30 11.74
N TYR A 80 -13.12 21.44 12.42
CA TYR A 80 -14.05 21.82 13.48
C TYR A 80 -15.22 22.61 12.89
N ASP A 81 -16.43 22.08 13.05
CA ASP A 81 -17.65 22.80 12.72
C ASP A 81 -18.10 23.64 13.91
N ARG A 82 -18.06 24.96 13.75
CA ARG A 82 -18.46 25.91 14.79
C ARG A 82 -19.95 25.91 15.07
N GLN A 83 -20.80 25.46 14.14
CA GLN A 83 -22.24 25.42 14.31
C GLN A 83 -22.69 24.23 15.13
N SER A 84 -22.15 23.04 14.84
CA SER A 84 -22.46 21.81 15.58
C SER A 84 -21.56 21.59 16.81
N GLY A 85 -20.38 22.22 16.86
CA GLY A 85 -19.35 21.95 17.87
C GLY A 85 -18.59 20.64 17.63
N GLU A 86 -18.80 19.98 16.50
CA GLU A 86 -18.20 18.68 16.17
C GLU A 86 -16.84 18.85 15.48
N THR A 87 -15.89 17.95 15.81
CA THR A 87 -14.63 17.81 15.06
C THR A 87 -14.67 16.56 14.21
N THR A 88 -14.55 16.72 12.90
CA THR A 88 -14.50 15.61 11.93
C THR A 88 -13.10 15.46 11.35
N ILE A 89 -12.72 14.24 10.95
CA ILE A 89 -11.49 14.00 10.19
C ILE A 89 -11.86 13.85 8.72
N GLN A 90 -11.27 14.66 7.86
CA GLN A 90 -11.53 14.67 6.42
C GLN A 90 -10.27 14.26 5.64
N GLU A 91 -10.48 13.44 4.60
CA GLU A 91 -9.44 13.13 3.61
C GLU A 91 -9.33 14.31 2.63
N ARG A 92 -8.17 14.95 2.60
CA ARG A 92 -7.83 16.01 1.65
C ARG A 92 -6.85 15.47 0.64
N GLN A 93 -7.23 15.52 -0.62
CA GLN A 93 -6.38 15.10 -1.73
C GLN A 93 -5.21 16.08 -1.90
N TYR A 94 -3.99 15.54 -2.04
CA TYR A 94 -2.76 16.32 -2.09
C TYR A 94 -2.09 16.26 -3.46
N ASP A 95 -1.97 15.05 -4.03
CA ASP A 95 -1.41 14.84 -5.36
C ASP A 95 -2.17 13.70 -6.05
N ASP A 96 -2.42 13.86 -7.34
CA ASP A 96 -3.39 13.09 -8.09
C ASP A 96 -2.68 12.16 -9.07
N ASN A 97 -3.02 10.87 -8.97
CA ASN A 97 -2.81 9.89 -10.03
C ASN A 97 -1.38 9.83 -10.59
N TYR A 98 -0.37 9.96 -9.75
CA TYR A 98 1.01 9.87 -10.17
C TYR A 98 1.51 8.42 -10.14
N ALA A 99 2.48 8.12 -11.00
CA ALA A 99 3.04 6.78 -11.13
C ALA A 99 4.22 6.58 -10.18
N THR A 100 4.26 5.43 -9.53
CA THR A 100 5.35 5.00 -8.64
C THR A 100 5.70 3.53 -8.92
N LEU A 101 6.93 3.14 -8.59
CA LEU A 101 7.36 1.75 -8.58
C LEU A 101 7.52 1.30 -7.12
N PHE A 102 6.80 0.26 -6.72
CA PHE A 102 6.97 -0.31 -5.39
C PHE A 102 8.11 -1.33 -5.39
N LYS A 103 8.98 -1.26 -4.39
CA LYS A 103 10.01 -2.27 -4.12
C LYS A 103 9.94 -2.71 -2.66
N ARG A 104 10.49 -3.88 -2.33
CA ARG A 104 10.69 -4.21 -0.91
C ARG A 104 11.68 -3.24 -0.28
N ALA A 105 11.42 -2.81 0.94
CA ALA A 105 12.42 -2.16 1.77
C ALA A 105 13.28 -3.26 2.44
N PRO A 106 14.53 -3.49 2.00
CA PRO A 106 15.33 -4.61 2.51
C PRO A 106 15.67 -4.45 3.99
N GLU A 107 15.81 -3.21 4.45
CA GLU A 107 16.16 -2.85 5.83
C GLU A 107 14.95 -2.83 6.78
N HIS A 108 13.73 -2.91 6.24
CA HIS A 108 12.50 -2.73 7.00
C HIS A 108 11.46 -3.79 6.65
N LYS A 109 11.40 -4.86 7.45
CA LYS A 109 10.48 -5.98 7.24
C LYS A 109 9.03 -5.49 7.15
N GLY A 110 8.35 -5.87 6.06
CA GLY A 110 6.94 -5.54 5.83
C GLY A 110 6.69 -4.16 5.22
N MET A 111 7.74 -3.36 4.99
CA MET A 111 7.63 -2.06 4.34
C MET A 111 8.02 -2.13 2.86
N LEU A 112 7.51 -1.15 2.11
CA LEU A 112 7.72 -0.94 0.70
C LEU A 112 8.38 0.42 0.47
N LEU A 113 9.24 0.49 -0.53
CA LEU A 113 9.77 1.75 -1.04
C LEU A 113 8.89 2.20 -2.20
N MET A 114 8.44 3.45 -2.16
CA MET A 114 7.88 4.15 -3.31
C MET A 114 9.03 4.80 -4.07
N VAL A 115 9.29 4.32 -5.29
CA VAL A 115 10.40 4.78 -6.12
C VAL A 115 9.85 5.54 -7.31
N SER A 116 10.34 6.75 -7.52
CA SER A 116 9.95 7.57 -8.66
C SER A 116 10.41 6.90 -9.96
N PRO A 117 9.52 6.68 -10.93
CA PRO A 117 9.92 6.09 -12.22
C PRO A 117 10.70 7.07 -13.09
N LYS A 118 10.75 8.37 -12.73
CA LYS A 118 11.44 9.41 -13.51
C LYS A 118 12.95 9.41 -13.29
N ASP A 119 13.37 9.35 -12.04
CA ASP A 119 14.78 9.50 -11.63
C ASP A 119 15.28 8.36 -10.73
N GLY A 120 14.42 7.42 -10.37
CA GLY A 120 14.76 6.28 -9.52
C GLY A 120 14.94 6.64 -8.04
N GLN A 121 14.62 7.87 -7.62
CA GLN A 121 14.72 8.27 -6.22
C GLN A 121 13.62 7.64 -5.37
N VAL A 122 13.94 7.33 -4.12
CA VAL A 122 12.94 6.89 -3.13
C VAL A 122 12.17 8.13 -2.68
N GLU A 123 10.87 8.14 -2.94
CA GLU A 123 9.95 9.21 -2.56
C GLU A 123 9.42 9.03 -1.13
N ALA A 124 9.18 7.78 -0.72
CA ALA A 124 8.68 7.44 0.60
C ALA A 124 8.97 5.98 0.97
N THR A 125 9.11 5.71 2.27
CA THR A 125 9.01 4.36 2.82
C THR A 125 7.64 4.18 3.45
N VAL A 126 6.88 3.20 2.95
CA VAL A 126 5.48 3.01 3.31
C VAL A 126 5.19 1.59 3.78
N GLU A 127 4.17 1.47 4.62
CA GLU A 127 3.55 0.20 4.96
C GLU A 127 2.07 0.20 4.60
N ILE A 128 1.46 -0.98 4.57
CA ILE A 128 0.02 -1.04 4.43
C ILE A 128 -0.62 -0.56 5.72
N CYS A 129 -1.49 0.45 5.60
CA CYS A 129 -2.23 0.96 6.74
C CYS A 129 -3.02 -0.18 7.40
N LYS A 130 -2.84 -0.36 8.70
CA LYS A 130 -3.73 -1.23 9.48
C LYS A 130 -5.11 -0.59 9.50
N ASN A 131 -6.13 -1.35 9.14
CA ASN A 131 -7.49 -0.96 9.48
C ASN A 131 -7.56 -0.89 11.01
N LYS A 132 -7.86 0.28 11.58
CA LYS A 132 -8.26 0.34 12.98
C LYS A 132 -9.53 -0.50 13.11
N LYS A 133 -9.47 -1.56 13.92
CA LYS A 133 -10.65 -2.29 14.36
C LYS A 133 -11.52 -1.39 15.22
#